data_AF-A0A8C8I9C5-F1
#
_entry.id   AF-A0A8C8I9C5-F1
#
_cell.length_a   1.000
_cell.length_b   1.000
_cell.length_c   1.000
_cell.angle_alpha   90.00
_cell.angle_beta   90.00
_cell.angle_gamma   90.00
#
_symmetry.space_group_name_H-M   'P 1'
#
loop_
_entity.id
_entity.type
_entity.pdbx_description
1 polymer ?
#
loop_
_entity_poly.entity_id
_entity_poly.type
_entity_poly.pdbx_seq_one_letter_code
_entity_poly.pdbx_strand_id
1 'polypeptide(L)'
;MPIDGVCTLCKCHNLCSNLFCRTLPKPKLPVGPSHKFAFNYYKGRDGRRESAPAMVVMSCQKALTAFLEVPAKRPVTPGNVLSELTLSTDQPYP
;
A
#
# COMPACT_ATOMS: atom_id res chain seq x y z
N MET A 1 9.28 -36.92 1.18
CA MET A 1 9.80 -36.46 -0.12
C MET A 1 10.83 -35.37 0.18
N PRO A 2 12.13 -35.69 0.25
CA PRO A 2 13.15 -34.71 0.63
C PRO A 2 13.40 -33.77 -0.56
N ILE A 3 13.31 -32.46 -0.31
CA ILE A 3 13.47 -31.39 -1.31
C ILE A 3 14.82 -30.71 -1.06
N ASP A 4 15.89 -31.50 -1.00
CA ASP A 4 17.20 -31.00 -0.60
C ASP A 4 17.96 -30.48 -1.83
N GLY A 5 17.68 -29.23 -2.18
CA GLY A 5 18.37 -28.47 -3.22
C GLY A 5 19.64 -27.77 -2.70
N VAL A 6 20.44 -28.43 -1.86
CA VAL A 6 21.68 -27.85 -1.32
C VAL A 6 22.86 -28.33 -2.17
N CYS A 7 23.60 -27.40 -2.77
CA CYS A 7 24.73 -27.69 -3.65
C CYS A 7 25.92 -28.23 -2.83
N THR A 8 26.12 -29.55 -2.79
CA THR A 8 27.17 -30.20 -1.99
C THR A 8 28.57 -30.14 -2.64
N LEU A 9 28.94 -29.02 -3.25
CA LEU A 9 30.29 -28.85 -3.79
C LEU A 9 30.79 -27.40 -3.69
N CYS A 10 31.19 -26.96 -2.50
CA CYS A 10 32.36 -26.09 -2.32
C CYS A 10 32.73 -25.96 -0.83
N LYS A 11 33.82 -26.61 -0.43
CA LYS A 11 34.55 -26.24 0.79
C LYS A 11 35.55 -25.16 0.42
N CYS A 12 35.72 -24.19 1.32
CA CYS A 12 36.65 -23.05 1.27
C CYS A 12 36.08 -21.78 0.60
N HIS A 13 35.92 -20.74 1.43
CA HIS A 13 35.56 -19.35 1.11
C HIS A 13 34.11 -19.07 0.63
N ASN A 14 33.10 -19.19 1.51
CA ASN A 14 31.72 -18.69 1.31
C ASN A 14 31.14 -18.87 -0.12
N LEU A 15 31.42 -20.01 -0.77
CA LEU A 15 31.18 -20.15 -2.21
C LEU A 15 29.99 -21.05 -2.57
N CYS A 16 29.46 -21.94 -1.72
CA CYS A 16 28.35 -22.78 -2.19
C CYS A 16 27.52 -23.55 -1.13
N SER A 17 27.63 -23.27 0.17
CA SER A 17 26.96 -24.11 1.19
C SER A 17 25.57 -23.60 1.62
N ASN A 18 25.30 -22.31 1.45
CA ASN A 18 24.09 -21.62 1.91
C ASN A 18 23.45 -20.77 0.80
N LEU A 19 23.71 -21.10 -0.46
CA LEU A 19 23.19 -20.36 -1.60
C LEU A 19 22.35 -21.26 -2.49
N PHE A 20 21.19 -20.76 -2.91
CA PHE A 20 20.29 -21.47 -3.80
C PHE A 20 20.92 -21.66 -5.20
N CYS A 21 20.63 -22.78 -5.86
CA CYS A 21 21.12 -23.07 -7.22
C CYS A 21 20.74 -21.97 -8.22
N ARG A 22 21.59 -21.69 -9.22
CA ARG A 22 21.32 -20.65 -10.24
C ARG A 22 20.14 -20.97 -11.14
N THR A 23 19.86 -22.25 -11.36
CA THR A 23 18.71 -22.73 -12.14
C THR A 23 17.54 -23.04 -11.22
N LEU A 24 16.46 -22.27 -11.35
CA LEU A 24 15.24 -22.46 -10.57
C LEU A 24 14.30 -23.42 -11.30
N PRO A 25 13.62 -24.36 -10.60
CA PRO A 25 12.52 -25.09 -11.20
C PRO A 25 11.39 -24.13 -11.57
N LYS A 26 10.60 -24.47 -12.59
CA LYS A 26 9.46 -23.64 -13.02
C LYS A 26 8.48 -23.44 -11.85
N PRO A 27 8.24 -22.20 -11.38
CA PRO A 27 7.34 -21.97 -10.25
C PRO A 27 5.88 -22.12 -10.67
N LYS A 28 5.05 -22.61 -9.73
CA LYS A 28 3.58 -22.57 -9.83
C LYS A 28 3.07 -21.44 -8.94
N LEU A 29 2.90 -20.26 -9.52
CA LEU A 29 2.44 -19.07 -8.79
C LEU A 29 0.93 -19.13 -8.55
N PRO A 30 0.43 -18.65 -7.40
CA PRO A 30 -0.99 -18.55 -7.15
C PRO A 30 -1.62 -17.49 -8.07
N VAL A 31 -2.88 -17.72 -8.44
CA VAL A 31 -3.66 -16.77 -9.25
C VAL A 31 -4.14 -15.60 -8.40
N GLY A 32 -4.26 -14.42 -9.03
CA GLY A 32 -4.77 -13.22 -8.38
C GLY A 32 -6.26 -13.29 -8.02
N PRO A 33 -6.77 -12.37 -7.19
CA PRO A 33 -8.12 -12.41 -6.62
C PRO A 33 -9.25 -12.25 -7.64
N SER A 34 -8.93 -11.82 -8.87
CA SER A 34 -9.88 -11.69 -9.98
C SER A 34 -9.99 -12.95 -10.84
N HIS A 35 -9.32 -14.06 -10.50
CA HIS A 35 -9.54 -15.37 -11.13
C HIS A 35 -10.71 -16.10 -10.45
N LYS A 36 -11.92 -15.53 -10.54
CA LYS A 36 -13.15 -16.13 -10.00
C LYS A 36 -14.11 -16.46 -11.15
N PHE A 37 -14.74 -17.63 -11.08
CA PHE A 37 -15.67 -18.13 -12.10
C PHE A 37 -17.01 -17.38 -12.10
N ALA A 38 -17.47 -16.94 -10.93
CA ALA A 38 -18.74 -16.22 -10.76
C ALA A 38 -18.55 -14.94 -9.92
N PHE A 39 -19.53 -14.03 -9.99
CA PHE A 39 -19.58 -12.77 -9.23
C PHE A 39 -18.33 -11.89 -9.39
N ASN A 40 -17.82 -11.81 -10.62
CA ASN A 40 -16.56 -11.16 -10.93
C ASN A 40 -16.69 -10.18 -12.12
N TYR A 41 -17.70 -9.33 -12.06
CA TYR A 41 -17.93 -8.32 -13.08
C TYR A 41 -16.89 -7.20 -12.99
N TYR A 42 -16.26 -6.89 -14.11
CA TYR A 42 -15.24 -5.82 -14.19
C TYR A 42 -15.76 -4.47 -13.69
N LYS A 43 -17.05 -4.17 -13.92
CA LYS A 43 -17.72 -2.93 -13.51
C LYS A 43 -17.55 -2.59 -12.02
N GLY A 44 -17.54 -3.57 -11.13
CA GLY A 44 -17.43 -3.34 -9.67
C GLY A 44 -16.01 -3.34 -9.12
N ARG A 45 -14.99 -3.56 -9.97
CA ARG A 45 -13.57 -3.55 -9.58
C ARG A 45 -12.78 -2.41 -10.21
N ASP A 46 -13.38 -1.71 -11.18
CA ASP A 46 -12.67 -0.73 -12.01
C ASP A 46 -12.57 0.62 -11.30
N GLY A 47 -11.63 0.73 -10.36
CA GLY A 47 -11.34 1.98 -9.65
C GLY A 47 -10.95 3.15 -10.57
N ARG A 48 -10.48 2.89 -11.79
CA ARG A 48 -10.18 3.94 -12.78
C ARG A 48 -11.44 4.68 -13.21
N ARG A 49 -12.61 4.04 -13.17
CA ARG A 49 -13.91 4.66 -13.48
C ARG A 49 -14.64 5.19 -12.26
N GLU A 50 -14.17 4.87 -11.06
CA GLU A 50 -14.70 5.39 -9.80
C GLU A 50 -14.17 6.79 -9.47
N SER A 51 -13.15 7.26 -10.19
CA SER A 51 -12.63 8.62 -10.06
C SER A 51 -13.69 9.64 -10.47
N ALA A 52 -14.25 10.35 -9.49
CA ALA A 52 -15.09 11.52 -9.69
C ALA A 52 -14.25 12.76 -10.05
N PRO A 53 -14.83 13.77 -10.73
CA PRO A 53 -14.20 15.08 -10.87
C PRO A 53 -14.00 15.73 -9.49
N ALA A 54 -13.02 16.62 -9.38
CA ALA A 54 -12.73 17.32 -8.13
C ALA A 54 -13.93 18.15 -7.64
N MET A 55 -14.18 18.13 -6.33
CA MET A 55 -15.20 18.96 -5.70
C MET A 55 -14.70 20.40 -5.56
N VAL A 56 -15.47 21.38 -6.07
CA VAL A 56 -15.12 22.80 -5.98
C VAL A 56 -15.70 23.38 -4.69
N VAL A 57 -14.84 23.73 -3.74
CA VAL A 57 -15.24 24.29 -2.43
C VAL A 57 -15.50 25.81 -2.50
N MET A 58 -14.79 26.53 -3.36
CA MET A 58 -14.94 27.98 -3.56
C MET A 58 -14.85 28.29 -5.06
N SER A 59 -15.86 28.97 -5.60
CA SER A 59 -15.88 29.45 -6.99
C SER A 59 -16.22 30.94 -7.04
N CYS A 60 -15.51 31.71 -7.88
CA CYS A 60 -15.74 33.15 -8.05
C CYS A 60 -17.00 33.50 -8.86
N GLN A 61 -17.74 32.51 -9.37
CA GLN A 61 -19.03 32.71 -10.02
C GLN A 61 -20.04 33.12 -8.94
N LYS A 62 -20.55 34.36 -9.05
CA LYS A 62 -21.38 35.04 -8.04
C LYS A 62 -22.59 34.20 -7.64
N ALA A 63 -22.53 33.61 -6.45
CA ALA A 63 -23.70 33.14 -5.73
C ALA A 63 -24.23 34.29 -4.86
N LEU A 64 -25.50 34.65 -5.05
CA LEU A 64 -26.20 35.63 -4.21
C LEU A 64 -26.49 34.99 -2.84
N THR A 65 -25.62 35.16 -1.87
CA THR A 65 -25.89 34.75 -0.47
C THR A 65 -26.70 35.81 0.24
N ALA A 66 -27.89 35.43 0.72
CA ALA A 66 -28.72 36.22 1.62
C ALA A 66 -27.95 36.57 2.91
N PHE A 67 -28.12 37.81 3.38
CA PHE A 67 -27.51 38.36 4.58
C PHE A 67 -27.96 37.59 5.82
N LEU A 68 -27.13 36.67 6.30
CA LEU A 68 -27.25 36.05 7.63
C LEU A 68 -25.91 36.27 8.35
N GLU A 69 -26.00 36.78 9.58
CA GLU A 69 -24.85 37.04 10.45
C GLU A 69 -24.01 35.77 10.61
N VAL A 70 -22.74 35.85 10.22
CA VAL A 70 -21.82 34.71 10.27
C VAL A 70 -21.14 34.69 11.64
N PRO A 71 -21.40 33.69 12.50
CA PRO A 71 -20.70 33.59 13.77
C PRO A 71 -19.21 33.31 13.56
N ALA A 72 -18.37 33.79 14.49
CA ALA A 72 -16.92 33.59 14.45
C ALA A 72 -16.56 32.09 14.41
N LYS A 73 -15.88 31.66 13.35
CA LYS A 73 -15.47 30.26 13.15
C LYS A 73 -14.13 30.00 13.83
N ARG A 74 -13.98 28.82 14.46
CA ARG A 74 -12.71 28.36 15.03
C ARG A 74 -11.70 28.02 13.91
N PRO A 75 -10.40 28.23 14.12
CA PRO A 75 -9.37 27.76 13.19
C PRO A 75 -9.46 26.23 13.00
N VAL A 76 -9.31 25.76 11.76
CA VAL A 76 -9.35 24.33 11.39
C VAL A 76 -7.97 23.90 10.91
N THR A 77 -7.47 22.79 11.45
CA THR A 77 -6.25 22.11 10.98
C THR A 77 -6.66 21.00 9.99
N PRO A 78 -6.00 20.84 8.82
CA PRO A 78 -6.43 19.90 7.77
C PRO A 78 -6.35 18.41 8.16
N GLY A 79 -5.67 18.09 9.26
CA GLY A 79 -5.59 16.76 9.82
C GLY A 79 -5.36 16.81 11.32
N ASN A 80 -5.25 15.64 11.94
CA ASN A 80 -4.93 15.54 13.36
C ASN A 80 -3.47 15.92 13.61
N VAL A 81 -3.19 16.38 14.83
CA VAL A 81 -1.81 16.56 15.28
C VAL A 81 -1.11 15.21 15.23
N LEU A 82 0.08 15.15 14.62
CA LEU A 82 0.87 13.93 14.53
C LEU A 82 1.17 13.41 15.95
N SER A 83 0.99 12.12 16.15
CA SER A 83 1.37 11.46 17.40
C SER A 83 2.89 11.45 17.53
N GLU A 84 3.38 11.67 18.76
CA GLU A 84 4.80 11.58 19.08
C GLU A 84 5.34 10.16 18.79
N LEU A 85 6.48 10.08 18.08
CA LEU A 85 7.11 8.80 17.77
C LEU A 85 7.84 8.29 19.02
N THR A 86 7.46 7.11 19.50
CA THR A 86 8.11 6.46 20.63
C THR A 86 9.47 5.86 20.23
N LEU A 87 10.46 5.96 21.12
CA LEU A 87 11.78 5.33 20.91
C LEU A 87 11.65 3.80 20.87
N SER A 88 12.46 3.15 20.03
CA SER A 88 12.48 1.68 19.88
C SER A 88 12.79 0.98 21.20
N THR A 89 12.12 -0.14 21.47
CA THR A 89 12.34 -0.97 22.67
C THR A 89 13.53 -1.93 22.53
N ASP A 90 13.99 -2.22 21.31
CA ASP A 90 14.97 -3.27 21.06
C ASP A 90 16.39 -2.85 21.47
N GLN A 91 16.92 -1.76 20.89
CA GLN A 91 18.22 -1.19 21.24
C GLN A 91 18.18 0.35 21.21
N PRO A 92 17.66 1.02 22.26
CA PRO A 92 17.51 2.46 22.25
C PRO A 92 18.82 3.25 22.41
N TYR A 93 19.87 2.66 22.99
CA TYR A 93 21.18 3.31 23.20
C TYR A 93 22.32 2.26 23.24
N PRO A 94 23.60 2.67 23.01
CA PRO A 94 24.75 1.78 22.98
C PRO A 94 25.16 1.20 24.34
#